data_AF-U2E3W3-F1
#
_entry.id   AF-U2E3W3-F1
#
_cell.length_a   1.000
_cell.length_b   1.000
_cell.length_c   1.000
_cell.angle_alpha   90.00
_cell.angle_beta   90.00
_cell.angle_gamma   90.00
#
_symmetry.space_group_name_H-M   'P 1'
#
loop_
_entity.id
_entity.type
_entity.pdbx_description
1 polymer ?
#
loop_
_entity_poly.entity_id
_entity_poly.type
_entity_poly.pdbx_seq_one_letter_code
_entity_poly.pdbx_strand_id
1 'polypeptide(L)'
;LEDTFCRIQDRLFRLTDEASGRLHFAVASCKLSDGLIVQLEDYLKDYPDSRLIVIDTLQKVRTASKDNAYASDYGDISLIKDFADRHSLAVIV
;
A
#
# COMPACT_ATOMS: atom_id res chain seq x y z
N LEU A 1 -3.59 7.46 -8.25
CA LEU A 1 -3.70 8.04 -6.89
C LEU A 1 -4.19 9.49 -6.99
N GLU A 2 -4.79 10.05 -5.94
CA GLU A 2 -5.22 11.46 -5.89
C GLU A 2 -4.07 12.41 -5.46
N ASP A 3 -3.09 11.89 -4.73
CA ASP A 3 -1.87 12.61 -4.37
C ASP A 3 -0.74 12.36 -5.39
N THR A 4 -0.23 13.44 -5.99
CA THR A 4 0.96 13.43 -6.85
C THR A 4 2.23 13.38 -5.99
N PHE A 5 3.34 12.90 -6.54
CA PHE A 5 4.65 12.88 -5.86
C PHE A 5 5.00 14.24 -5.22
N CYS A 6 4.77 15.35 -5.94
CA CYS A 6 5.01 16.70 -5.41
C CYS A 6 4.17 17.02 -4.18
N ARG A 7 2.89 16.59 -4.12
CA ARG A 7 2.02 16.86 -2.97
C ARG A 7 2.45 16.07 -1.73
N ILE A 8 2.89 14.84 -1.92
CA ILE A 8 3.42 14.00 -0.84
C ILE A 8 4.74 14.59 -0.33
N GLN A 9 5.62 14.99 -1.24
CA GLN A 9 6.89 15.63 -0.92
C GLN A 9 6.70 16.95 -0.16
N ASP A 10 5.80 17.83 -0.62
CA ASP A 10 5.48 19.09 0.06
C ASP A 10 4.95 18.87 1.48
N ARG A 11 4.10 17.86 1.69
CA ARG A 11 3.59 17.52 3.03
C ARG A 11 4.69 16.97 3.94
N LEU A 12 5.59 16.16 3.38
CA LEU A 12 6.73 15.61 4.12
C LEU A 12 7.67 16.74 4.57
N PHE A 13 7.99 17.68 3.68
CA PHE A 13 8.85 18.82 4.00
C PHE A 13 8.26 19.80 5.02
N ARG A 14 6.93 19.78 5.23
CA ARG A 14 6.30 20.52 6.35
C ARG A 14 6.51 19.85 7.70
N LEU A 15 6.82 18.55 7.73
CA LEU A 15 6.97 17.76 8.95
C LEU A 15 8.44 17.49 9.31
N THR A 16 9.33 17.42 8.31
CA THR A 16 10.75 17.17 8.49
C THR A 16 11.56 17.84 7.37
N ASP A 17 12.70 18.43 7.68
CA ASP A 17 13.59 19.05 6.69
C ASP A 17 14.29 18.01 5.79
N GLU A 18 14.44 16.76 6.27
CA GLU A 18 15.04 15.68 5.50
C GLU A 18 14.09 14.47 5.39
N ALA A 19 13.88 14.03 4.15
CA ALA A 19 13.22 12.78 3.85
C ALA A 19 14.17 11.62 4.15
N SER A 20 13.81 10.73 5.09
CA SER A 20 14.61 9.54 5.35
C SER A 20 14.67 8.66 4.09
N GLY A 21 15.86 8.17 3.72
CA GLY A 21 16.01 7.18 2.64
C GLY A 21 15.33 5.83 2.91
N ARG A 22 14.71 5.66 4.08
CA ARG A 22 13.85 4.52 4.46
C ARG A 22 12.38 4.73 4.10
N LEU A 23 12.01 5.91 3.61
CA LEU A 23 10.65 6.24 3.20
C LEU A 23 10.54 6.17 1.69
N HIS A 24 9.73 5.24 1.21
CA HIS A 24 9.52 5.00 -0.21
C HIS A 24 8.08 5.33 -0.59
N PHE A 25 7.89 6.01 -1.73
CA PHE A 25 6.57 6.40 -2.22
C PHE A 25 6.27 5.73 -3.55
N ALA A 26 5.04 5.21 -3.68
CA ALA A 26 4.50 4.72 -4.93
C ALA A 26 3.26 5.54 -5.30
N VAL A 27 3.27 6.12 -6.51
CA VAL A 27 2.13 6.90 -7.06
C VAL A 27 1.19 6.06 -7.93
N ALA A 28 1.57 4.80 -8.17
CA ALA A 28 0.82 3.82 -8.93
C ALA A 28 0.96 2.43 -8.29
N SER A 29 -0.11 1.67 -8.32
CA SER A 29 -0.16 0.30 -7.80
C SER A 29 -1.09 -0.56 -8.65
N CYS A 30 -0.80 -1.85 -8.70
CA CYS A 30 -1.70 -2.85 -9.23
C CYS A 30 -2.96 -2.95 -8.34
N LYS A 31 -4.01 -3.57 -8.89
CA LYS A 31 -5.17 -3.92 -8.07
C LYS A 31 -4.90 -5.19 -7.26
N LEU A 32 -5.63 -5.38 -6.16
CA LEU A 32 -5.60 -6.59 -5.34
C LEU A 32 -5.85 -7.85 -6.17
N SER A 33 -6.86 -7.81 -7.05
CA SER A 33 -7.16 -8.94 -7.94
C SER A 33 -6.18 -9.09 -9.11
N ASP A 34 -5.23 -8.17 -9.28
CA ASP A 34 -4.37 -8.05 -10.46
C ASP A 34 -2.90 -7.78 -10.08
N GLY A 35 -2.45 -8.41 -8.99
CA GLY A 35 -1.02 -8.49 -8.68
C GLY A 35 -0.48 -7.47 -7.68
N LEU A 36 -1.31 -6.72 -6.92
CA LEU A 36 -0.81 -5.86 -5.84
C LEU A 36 0.08 -6.63 -4.86
N ILE A 37 -0.33 -7.84 -4.45
CA ILE A 37 0.46 -8.63 -3.51
C ILE A 37 1.83 -8.98 -4.10
N VAL A 38 1.89 -9.39 -5.38
CA VAL A 38 3.15 -9.67 -6.06
C VAL A 38 4.05 -8.43 -6.13
N GLN A 39 3.46 -7.27 -6.42
CA GLN A 39 4.18 -5.99 -6.41
C GLN A 39 4.78 -5.69 -5.03
N LEU A 40 4.05 -5.96 -3.94
CA LEU A 40 4.55 -5.77 -2.58
C LEU A 40 5.65 -6.78 -2.22
N GLU A 41 5.51 -8.04 -2.65
CA GLU A 41 6.54 -9.07 -2.48
C GLU A 41 7.83 -8.70 -3.21
N ASP A 42 7.74 -8.17 -4.44
CA ASP A 42 8.91 -7.70 -5.18
C ASP A 42 9.55 -6.48 -4.52
N TYR A 43 8.75 -5.54 -4.01
CA TYR A 43 9.25 -4.41 -3.23
C TYR A 43 10.02 -4.87 -1.97
N LEU A 44 9.52 -5.88 -1.26
CA LEU A 44 10.20 -6.40 -0.07
C LEU A 44 11.53 -7.11 -0.38
N LYS A 45 11.72 -7.61 -1.61
CA LYS A 45 13.04 -8.16 -2.01
C LYS A 45 14.09 -7.07 -2.08
N ASP A 46 13.72 -5.89 -2.58
CA ASP A 46 14.61 -4.74 -2.68
C ASP A 46 14.78 -4.03 -1.33
N TYR A 47 13.76 -4.06 -0.48
CA TYR A 47 13.72 -3.36 0.82
C TYR A 47 13.23 -4.27 1.97
N PRO A 48 14.01 -5.30 2.36
CA PRO A 48 13.59 -6.31 3.34
C PRO A 48 13.40 -5.78 4.77
N ASP A 49 13.96 -4.61 5.07
CA ASP A 49 13.83 -3.95 6.37
C ASP A 49 12.52 -3.15 6.53
N SER A 50 11.67 -3.13 5.50
CA SER A 50 10.39 -2.44 5.54
C SER A 50 9.46 -3.03 6.60
N ARG A 51 8.97 -2.20 7.53
CA ARG A 51 8.07 -2.62 8.63
C ARG A 51 6.67 -2.01 8.57
N LEU A 52 6.45 -1.02 7.71
CA LEU A 52 5.17 -0.33 7.58
C LEU A 52 4.88 -0.06 6.10
N ILE A 53 3.68 -0.43 5.68
CA ILE A 53 3.13 -0.10 4.36
C ILE A 53 1.82 0.66 4.57
N VAL A 54 1.67 1.79 3.89
CA VAL A 54 0.45 2.61 3.95
C VAL A 54 -0.19 2.63 2.58
N ILE A 55 -1.45 2.23 2.52
CA ILE A 55 -2.31 2.27 1.35
C ILE A 55 -3.34 3.36 1.64
N ASP A 56 -3.16 4.53 1.04
CA ASP A 56 -3.97 5.74 1.32
C ASP A 56 -5.48 5.53 1.13
N THR A 57 -5.88 4.67 0.19
CA THR A 57 -7.29 4.28 0.03
C THR A 57 -7.42 2.87 -0.50
N LEU A 58 -8.05 1.98 0.27
CA LEU A 58 -8.42 0.64 -0.20
C LEU A 58 -9.26 0.70 -1.50
N GLN A 59 -10.05 1.76 -1.69
CA GLN A 59 -10.87 1.96 -2.88
C GLN A 59 -10.08 2.08 -4.19
N LYS A 60 -8.80 2.50 -4.15
CA LYS A 60 -7.97 2.63 -5.36
C LYS A 60 -7.32 1.32 -5.77
N VAL A 61 -7.08 0.43 -4.81
CA VAL A 61 -6.42 -0.86 -5.05
C VAL A 61 -7.40 -2.02 -5.14
N ARG A 62 -8.64 -1.87 -4.67
CA ARG A 62 -9.66 -2.91 -4.85
C ARG A 62 -10.15 -3.00 -6.29
N THR A 63 -10.59 -4.18 -6.67
CA THR A 63 -11.30 -4.39 -7.93
C THR A 63 -12.78 -4.16 -7.72
N ALA A 64 -13.40 -3.34 -8.56
CA ALA A 64 -14.82 -3.03 -8.46
C ALA A 64 -15.64 -4.29 -8.82
N SER A 65 -16.08 -5.03 -7.81
CA SER A 65 -17.02 -6.15 -7.95
C SER A 65 -18.46 -5.62 -7.87
N LYS A 66 -19.33 -6.07 -8.78
CA LYS A 66 -20.77 -5.71 -8.81
C LYS A 66 -21.61 -6.46 -7.78
N ASP A 67 -21.07 -7.51 -7.15
CA ASP A 67 -21.77 -8.33 -6.17
C ASP A 67 -21.31 -8.02 -4.74
N ASN A 68 -22.27 -7.74 -3.86
CA ASN A 68 -22.14 -7.53 -2.41
C ASN A 68 -20.80 -6.93 -1.95
N ALA A 69 -20.68 -5.60 -2.06
CA ALA A 69 -19.50 -4.81 -1.67
C ALA A 69 -18.89 -5.23 -0.31
N TYR A 70 -19.73 -5.53 0.69
CA TYR A 70 -19.27 -5.93 2.03
C TYR A 70 -18.54 -7.28 2.08
N ALA A 71 -18.95 -8.29 1.30
CA ALA A 71 -18.30 -9.60 1.32
C ALA A 71 -16.95 -9.56 0.60
N SER A 72 -16.87 -8.77 -0.48
CA SER A 72 -15.62 -8.53 -1.21
C SER A 72 -14.57 -7.83 -0.34
N ASP A 73 -15.00 -6.86 0.49
CA ASP A 73 -14.10 -6.11 1.37
C ASP A 73 -13.38 -7.03 2.39
N TYR A 74 -14.04 -8.06 2.93
CA TYR A 74 -13.40 -9.01 3.86
C TYR A 74 -12.37 -9.93 3.18
N GLY A 75 -12.63 -10.35 1.93
CA GLY A 75 -11.68 -11.15 1.15
C GLY A 75 -10.41 -10.36 0.84
N ASP A 76 -10.58 -9.12 0.38
CA ASP A 76 -9.50 -8.20 0.06
C ASP A 76 -8.64 -7.86 1.29
N ILE A 77 -9.27 -7.57 2.43
CA ILE A 77 -8.57 -7.31 3.70
C ILE A 77 -7.83 -8.57 4.18
N SER A 78 -8.41 -9.76 4.01
CA SER A 78 -7.75 -11.01 4.43
C SER A 78 -6.45 -11.25 3.64
N LEU A 79 -6.43 -10.95 2.33
CA LEU A 79 -5.21 -11.07 1.52
C LEU A 79 -4.11 -10.12 1.98
N ILE A 80 -4.46 -8.87 2.31
CA ILE A 80 -3.52 -7.87 2.85
C ILE A 80 -3.01 -8.30 4.22
N LYS A 81 -3.91 -8.78 5.08
CA LYS A 81 -3.55 -9.27 6.41
C LYS A 81 -2.61 -10.47 6.33
N ASP A 82 -2.92 -11.46 5.49
CA ASP A 82 -2.07 -12.63 5.32
C ASP A 82 -0.67 -12.24 4.83
N PHE A 83 -0.57 -11.26 3.94
CA PHE A 83 0.72 -10.68 3.53
C PHE A 83 1.44 -10.01 4.71
N ALA A 84 0.75 -9.19 5.48
CA ALA A 84 1.31 -8.50 6.64
C ALA A 84 1.85 -9.48 7.70
N ASP A 85 1.07 -10.52 8.00
CA ASP A 85 1.39 -11.55 8.97
C ASP A 85 2.61 -12.39 8.53
N ARG A 86 2.70 -12.77 7.24
CA ARG A 86 3.84 -13.53 6.69
C ARG A 86 5.17 -12.78 6.81
N HIS A 87 5.14 -11.46 6.66
CA HIS A 87 6.34 -10.61 6.64
C HIS A 87 6.60 -9.88 7.97
N SER A 88 5.76 -10.11 8.98
CA SER A 88 5.84 -9.45 10.29
C SER A 88 5.93 -7.92 10.14
N LEU A 89 5.04 -7.35 9.33
CA LEU A 89 4.95 -5.91 9.07
C LEU A 89 3.53 -5.40 9.32
N ALA A 90 3.41 -4.07 9.48
CA ALA A 90 2.12 -3.41 9.61
C ALA A 90 1.64 -2.90 8.24
N VAL A 91 0.37 -3.11 7.91
CA VAL A 91 -0.30 -2.47 6.77
C VAL A 91 -1.45 -1.61 7.27
N ILE A 92 -1.47 -0.34 6.85
CA ILE A 92 -2.57 0.59 7.12
C ILE A 92 -3.27 0.87 5.79
N VAL A 93 -4.60 0.78 5.76
CA VAL A 93 -5.47 0.94 4.58
C VAL A 93 -6.58 1.95 4.82
#